data_AF-A0A256ZDW4-F1
#
_entry.id   AF-A0A256ZDW4-F1
#
_cell.length_a   1.000
_cell.length_b   1.000
_cell.length_c   1.000
_cell.angle_alpha   90.00
_cell.angle_beta   90.00
_cell.angle_gamma   90.00
#
_symmetry.space_group_name_H-M   'P 1'
#
loop_
_entity.id
_entity.type
_entity.pdbx_description
1 polymer ?
#
loop_
_entity_poly.entity_id
_entity_poly.type
_entity_poly.pdbx_seq_one_letter_code
_entity_poly.pdbx_strand_id
1 'polypeptide(L)'
;MKSYVKALAGITGSLYVIYGILALYNWVSETFPLNINPIGSFLTLNVPSDIGASIALITVGLTLMLPLFSGNNSVQGLSALTVGTFLAVALFALQILIIMANIADTLILSSVGEEVEYNILDDIQRIEFYGGVLSLVLMYYVIKELSRRKIITSMFSRRK
;
A
#
# COMPACT_ATOMS: atom_id res chain seq x y z
N MET A 1 20.31 8.70 6.18
CA MET A 1 19.44 7.51 6.04
C MET A 1 20.29 6.37 5.53
N LYS A 2 20.16 5.18 6.10
CA LYS A 2 21.00 4.03 5.75
C LYS A 2 20.64 3.48 4.36
N SER A 3 21.63 2.95 3.64
CA SER A 3 21.47 2.48 2.25
C SER A 3 20.41 1.38 2.12
N TYR A 4 20.40 0.40 3.03
CA TYR A 4 19.42 -0.69 3.01
C TYR A 4 17.97 -0.22 3.17
N VAL A 5 17.72 0.89 3.88
CA VAL A 5 16.36 1.45 4.03
C VAL A 5 15.91 2.07 2.72
N LYS A 6 16.80 2.80 2.04
CA LYS A 6 16.52 3.35 0.71
C LYS A 6 16.23 2.22 -0.29
N ALA A 7 17.05 1.17 -0.28
CA ALA A 7 16.85 0.01 -1.15
C ALA A 7 15.51 -0.69 -0.87
N LEU A 8 15.19 -0.95 0.40
CA LEU A 8 13.92 -1.57 0.78
C LEU A 8 12.72 -0.71 0.36
N ALA A 9 12.74 0.59 0.66
CA ALA A 9 11.68 1.51 0.24
C ALA A 9 11.54 1.56 -1.28
N GLY A 10 12.65 1.57 -2.00
CA GLY A 10 12.66 1.50 -3.46
C GLY A 10 12.05 0.23 -4.03
N ILE A 11 12.42 -0.94 -3.50
CA ILE A 11 11.87 -2.23 -3.92
C ILE A 11 10.37 -2.29 -3.64
N THR A 12 9.96 -1.94 -2.41
CA THR A 12 8.55 -1.87 -2.03
C THR A 12 7.80 -0.88 -2.93
N GLY A 13 8.38 0.28 -3.19
CA GLY A 13 7.79 1.28 -4.07
C GLY A 13 7.62 0.80 -5.52
N SER A 14 8.63 0.13 -6.07
CA SER A 14 8.54 -0.47 -7.41
C SER A 14 7.42 -1.51 -7.50
N LEU A 15 7.26 -2.36 -6.49
CA LEU A 15 6.15 -3.32 -6.44
C LEU A 15 4.81 -2.60 -6.45
N TYR A 16 4.63 -1.59 -5.61
CA TYR A 16 3.41 -0.76 -5.60
C TYR A 16 3.11 -0.14 -6.98
N VAL A 17 4.12 0.40 -7.68
CA VAL A 17 3.93 0.94 -9.03
C VAL A 17 3.52 -0.16 -10.01
N ILE A 18 4.19 -1.32 -10.00
CA ILE A 18 3.86 -2.44 -10.90
C ILE A 18 2.40 -2.87 -10.70
N TYR A 19 1.98 -3.12 -9.46
CA TYR A 19 0.60 -3.51 -9.18
C TYR A 19 -0.41 -2.41 -9.49
N GLY A 20 -0.05 -1.14 -9.30
CA GLY A 20 -0.91 -0.02 -9.67
C GLY A 20 -1.12 0.10 -11.19
N ILE A 21 -0.07 -0.17 -11.99
CA ILE A 21 -0.18 -0.24 -13.46
C ILE A 21 -1.01 -1.45 -13.89
N LEU A 22 -0.80 -2.62 -13.27
CA LEU A 22 -1.60 -3.82 -13.57
C LEU A 22 -3.08 -3.61 -13.21
N ALA A 23 -3.38 -2.97 -12.08
CA ALA A 23 -4.74 -2.62 -11.69
C ALA A 23 -5.39 -1.62 -12.67
N LEU A 24 -4.61 -0.66 -13.17
CA LEU A 24 -5.07 0.26 -14.22
C LEU A 24 -5.41 -0.49 -15.50
N TYR A 25 -4.55 -1.43 -15.90
CA TYR A 25 -4.74 -2.26 -17.07
C TYR A 25 -6.01 -3.11 -16.96
N ASN A 26 -6.24 -3.74 -15.80
CA ASN A 26 -7.45 -4.52 -15.53
C ASN A 26 -8.69 -3.63 -15.62
N TRP A 27 -8.67 -2.48 -14.94
CA TRP A 27 -9.78 -1.53 -14.97
C TRP A 27 -10.10 -1.06 -16.40
N VAL A 28 -9.09 -0.76 -17.22
CA VAL A 28 -9.30 -0.40 -18.63
C VAL A 28 -9.88 -1.56 -19.43
N SER A 29 -9.38 -2.78 -19.21
CA SER A 29 -9.81 -3.98 -19.94
C SER A 29 -11.27 -4.34 -19.66
N GLU A 30 -11.74 -4.12 -18.43
CA GLU A 30 -13.13 -4.41 -18.03
C GLU A 30 -14.09 -3.25 -18.31
N THR A 31 -13.62 -2.01 -18.21
CA THR A 31 -14.49 -0.82 -18.40
C THR A 31 -14.78 -0.55 -19.87
N PHE A 32 -13.81 -0.79 -20.75
CA PHE A 32 -13.93 -0.51 -22.19
C PHE A 32 -14.10 -1.80 -23.00
N PRO A 33 -14.94 -1.82 -24.04
CA PRO A 33 -15.16 -3.01 -24.88
C PRO A 33 -13.99 -3.24 -25.85
N LEU A 34 -12.80 -3.48 -25.30
CA LEU A 34 -11.55 -3.62 -26.05
C LEU A 34 -11.23 -5.08 -26.41
N ASN A 35 -12.03 -6.05 -25.94
CA ASN A 35 -11.79 -7.50 -26.07
C ASN A 35 -10.40 -7.93 -25.55
N ILE A 36 -9.97 -7.32 -24.43
CA ILE A 36 -8.72 -7.65 -23.75
C ILE A 36 -9.07 -8.34 -22.43
N ASN A 37 -8.37 -9.43 -22.10
CA ASN A 37 -8.62 -10.17 -20.86
C ASN A 37 -7.87 -9.53 -19.67
N PRO A 38 -8.54 -9.34 -18.51
CA PRO A 38 -7.87 -8.86 -17.31
C PRO A 38 -6.89 -9.91 -16.77
N ILE A 39 -5.85 -9.44 -16.08
CA ILE A 39 -4.87 -10.27 -15.39
C ILE A 39 -5.41 -10.59 -14.00
N GLY A 40 -5.87 -11.82 -13.76
CA GLY A 40 -6.40 -12.20 -12.45
C GLY A 40 -5.35 -12.22 -11.34
N SER A 41 -4.14 -12.72 -11.61
CA SER A 41 -3.06 -12.73 -10.63
C SER A 41 -1.68 -12.49 -11.25
N PHE A 42 -0.79 -11.88 -10.46
CA PHE A 42 0.62 -11.67 -10.80
C PHE A 42 1.46 -11.99 -9.55
N LEU A 43 2.54 -12.77 -9.69
CA LEU A 43 3.37 -13.22 -8.56
C LEU A 43 2.55 -13.75 -7.37
N THR A 44 1.51 -14.55 -7.63
CA THR A 44 0.57 -15.11 -6.62
C THR A 44 -0.30 -14.10 -5.88
N LEU A 45 -0.22 -12.81 -6.22
CA LEU A 45 -1.09 -11.78 -5.69
C LEU A 45 -2.22 -11.47 -6.67
N ASN A 46 -3.41 -11.27 -6.12
CA ASN A 46 -4.60 -10.85 -6.83
C ASN A 46 -4.43 -9.40 -7.31
N VAL A 47 -4.80 -9.13 -8.56
CA VAL A 47 -4.71 -7.80 -9.16
C VAL A 47 -6.12 -7.22 -9.30
N PRO A 48 -6.47 -6.19 -8.51
CA PRO A 48 -7.83 -5.63 -8.55
C PRO A 48 -8.07 -4.86 -9.85
N SER A 49 -9.31 -4.86 -10.32
CA SER A 49 -9.78 -4.04 -11.44
C SER A 49 -10.39 -2.72 -10.94
N ASP A 50 -9.61 -1.95 -10.18
CA ASP A 50 -10.10 -0.73 -9.51
C ASP A 50 -9.17 0.46 -9.79
N ILE A 51 -9.73 1.53 -10.37
CA ILE A 51 -9.00 2.76 -10.70
C ILE A 51 -8.51 3.51 -9.45
N GLY A 52 -9.28 3.48 -8.36
CA GLY A 52 -8.90 4.10 -7.09
C GLY A 52 -7.69 3.40 -6.48
N ALA A 53 -7.69 2.06 -6.47
CA ALA A 53 -6.56 1.23 -6.07
C ALA A 53 -5.35 1.54 -6.95
N SER A 54 -5.51 1.58 -8.27
CA SER A 54 -4.43 1.95 -9.20
C SER A 54 -3.76 3.29 -8.84
N ILE A 55 -4.56 4.35 -8.70
CA ILE A 55 -4.04 5.69 -8.37
C ILE A 55 -3.32 5.68 -7.02
N ALA A 56 -3.90 5.02 -6.02
CA ALA A 56 -3.32 4.95 -4.68
C ALA A 56 -1.99 4.20 -4.67
N LEU A 57 -1.94 3.02 -5.30
CA LEU A 57 -0.75 2.18 -5.41
C LEU A 57 0.39 2.90 -6.15
N ILE A 58 0.09 3.55 -7.29
CA ILE A 58 1.09 4.33 -8.04
C ILE A 58 1.62 5.49 -7.17
N THR A 59 0.73 6.22 -6.49
CA THR A 59 1.11 7.35 -5.64
C THR A 59 2.03 6.92 -4.49
N VAL A 60 1.66 5.84 -3.78
CA VAL A 60 2.48 5.25 -2.71
C VAL A 60 3.82 4.80 -3.27
N GLY A 61 3.79 4.10 -4.40
CA GLY A 61 4.97 3.54 -5.05
C GLY A 61 5.99 4.61 -5.44
N LEU A 62 5.56 5.63 -6.18
CA LEU A 62 6.42 6.75 -6.58
C LEU A 62 6.99 7.48 -5.35
N THR A 63 6.17 7.70 -4.32
CA THR A 63 6.61 8.39 -3.09
C THR A 63 7.68 7.58 -2.34
N LEU A 64 7.53 6.25 -2.25
CA LEU A 64 8.50 5.34 -1.62
C LEU A 64 9.80 5.18 -2.42
N MET A 65 9.79 5.47 -3.73
CA MET A 65 10.99 5.44 -4.57
C MET A 65 11.84 6.71 -4.45
N LEU A 66 11.26 7.87 -4.14
CA LEU A 66 11.99 9.15 -4.00
C LEU A 66 13.23 9.13 -3.08
N PRO A 67 13.24 8.40 -1.93
CA PRO A 67 14.43 8.20 -1.11
C PRO A 67 15.69 7.71 -1.85
N LEU A 68 15.53 6.92 -2.92
CA LEU A 68 16.65 6.46 -3.75
C LEU A 68 17.29 7.61 -4.52
N PHE A 69 16.46 8.50 -5.07
CA PHE A 69 16.89 9.63 -5.92
C PHE A 69 17.27 10.88 -5.12
N SER A 70 16.97 10.92 -3.83
CA SER A 70 17.24 12.08 -2.95
C SER A 70 18.74 12.34 -2.69
N GLY A 71 19.65 11.50 -3.22
CA GLY A 71 21.10 11.66 -3.05
C GLY A 71 21.51 11.85 -1.58
N ASN A 72 22.24 12.94 -1.33
CA ASN A 72 22.69 13.36 0.01
C ASN A 72 21.67 14.22 0.78
N ASN A 73 20.53 14.59 0.18
CA ASN A 73 19.50 15.37 0.85
C ASN A 73 18.74 14.49 1.86
N SER A 74 19.27 14.45 3.09
CA SER A 74 18.71 13.59 4.15
C SER A 74 17.31 14.00 4.59
N VAL A 75 16.94 15.28 4.43
CA VAL A 75 15.62 15.79 4.79
C VAL A 75 14.59 15.34 3.76
N GLN A 76 14.84 15.59 2.47
CA GLN A 76 13.95 15.16 1.40
C GLN A 76 13.71 13.65 1.42
N GLY A 77 14.77 12.85 1.56
CA GLY A 77 14.63 11.40 1.61
C GLY A 77 13.86 10.91 2.83
N LEU A 78 14.05 11.53 4.00
CA LEU A 78 13.31 11.15 5.21
C LEU A 78 11.83 11.59 5.12
N SER A 79 11.55 12.78 4.58
CA SER A 79 10.18 13.26 4.36
C SER A 79 9.42 12.37 3.39
N ALA A 80 10.03 12.03 2.24
CA ALA A 80 9.42 11.13 1.26
C ALA A 80 9.17 9.74 1.85
N LEU A 81 10.15 9.18 2.58
CA LEU A 81 9.95 7.90 3.27
C LEU A 81 8.81 7.98 4.30
N THR A 82 8.71 9.08 5.05
CA THR A 82 7.64 9.28 6.03
C THR A 82 6.27 9.29 5.37
N VAL A 83 6.09 10.08 4.31
CA VAL A 83 4.81 10.19 3.60
C VAL A 83 4.47 8.86 2.93
N GLY A 84 5.40 8.27 2.18
CA GLY A 84 5.16 7.02 1.46
C GLY A 84 4.80 5.85 2.40
N THR A 85 5.50 5.72 3.53
CA THR A 85 5.18 4.68 4.53
C THR A 85 3.86 4.94 5.22
N PHE A 86 3.50 6.19 5.51
CA PHE A 86 2.20 6.53 6.08
C PHE A 86 1.06 6.16 5.13
N LEU A 87 1.18 6.52 3.85
CA LEU A 87 0.19 6.16 2.83
C LEU A 87 0.04 4.64 2.68
N ALA A 88 1.17 3.91 2.64
CA ALA A 88 1.14 2.46 2.54
C ALA A 88 0.48 1.79 3.76
N VAL A 89 0.74 2.29 4.97
CA VAL A 89 0.10 1.79 6.21
C VAL A 89 -1.38 2.16 6.25
N ALA A 90 -1.77 3.32 5.71
CA ALA A 90 -3.18 3.69 5.58
C ALA A 90 -3.92 2.74 4.61
N LEU A 91 -3.32 2.41 3.46
CA LEU A 91 -3.86 1.40 2.54
C LEU A 91 -3.96 0.02 3.18
N PHE A 92 -2.95 -0.38 3.96
CA PHE A 92 -3.02 -1.62 4.73
C PHE A 92 -4.21 -1.63 5.68
N ALA A 93 -4.41 -0.55 6.44
CA ALA A 93 -5.54 -0.44 7.36
C ALA A 93 -6.89 -0.50 6.61
N LEU A 94 -7.00 0.16 5.46
CA LEU A 94 -8.18 0.05 4.59
C LEU A 94 -8.39 -1.38 4.10
N GLN A 95 -7.34 -2.09 3.69
CA GLN A 95 -7.46 -3.48 3.26
C GLN A 95 -7.95 -4.40 4.38
N ILE A 96 -7.49 -4.18 5.62
CA ILE A 96 -8.00 -4.90 6.79
C ILE A 96 -9.48 -4.58 7.03
N LEU A 97 -9.91 -3.33 6.89
CA LEU A 97 -11.31 -2.94 6.99
C LEU A 97 -12.17 -3.60 5.90
N ILE A 98 -11.66 -3.68 4.66
CA ILE A 98 -12.34 -4.34 3.54
C ILE A 98 -12.52 -5.84 3.83
N ILE A 99 -11.47 -6.52 4.30
CA ILE A 99 -11.56 -7.93 4.71
C ILE A 99 -12.65 -8.12 5.78
N MET A 100 -12.66 -7.27 6.81
CA MET A 100 -13.67 -7.37 7.87
C MET A 100 -15.09 -7.07 7.37
N ALA A 101 -15.24 -6.13 6.44
CA ALA A 101 -16.52 -5.83 5.81
C ALA A 101 -17.03 -7.03 4.99
N ASN A 102 -16.18 -7.63 4.15
CA ASN A 102 -16.54 -8.79 3.33
C ASN A 102 -16.91 -10.03 4.19
N ILE A 103 -16.20 -10.24 5.32
CA ILE A 103 -16.56 -11.28 6.29
C ILE A 103 -17.94 -11.00 6.91
N ALA A 104 -18.20 -9.75 7.32
CA ALA A 104 -19.49 -9.37 7.90
C ALA A 104 -20.64 -9.55 6.90
N ASP A 105 -20.45 -9.12 5.65
CA ASP A 105 -21.44 -9.28 4.59
C ASP A 105 -21.74 -10.77 4.32
N THR A 106 -20.71 -11.61 4.28
CA THR A 106 -20.86 -13.07 4.13
C THR A 106 -21.66 -13.68 5.29
N LEU A 107 -21.41 -13.24 6.52
CA LEU A 107 -22.14 -13.72 7.71
C LEU A 107 -23.62 -13.29 7.68
N ILE A 108 -23.91 -12.07 7.20
CA ILE A 108 -25.28 -11.57 7.06
C ILE A 108 -26.02 -12.36 5.97
N LEU A 109 -25.42 -12.52 4.79
CA LEU A 109 -26.03 -13.22 3.65
C LEU A 109 -26.27 -14.72 3.96
N SER A 110 -25.31 -15.38 4.60
CA SER A 110 -25.50 -16.77 5.04
C SER A 110 -26.61 -16.90 6.10
N SER A 111 -26.85 -15.89 6.93
CA SER A 111 -27.93 -15.91 7.92
C SER A 111 -29.34 -15.82 7.32
N VAL A 112 -29.47 -15.25 6.11
CA VAL A 112 -30.73 -15.19 5.36
C VAL A 112 -30.92 -16.37 4.39
N GLY A 113 -29.99 -17.34 4.42
CA GLY A 113 -30.06 -18.57 3.63
C GLY A 113 -29.56 -18.43 2.19
N GLU A 114 -28.82 -17.36 1.88
CA GLU A 114 -28.16 -17.24 0.59
C GLU A 114 -26.86 -18.06 0.55
N GLU A 115 -26.59 -18.73 -0.57
CA GLU A 115 -25.31 -19.39 -0.81
C GLU A 115 -24.27 -18.33 -1.16
N VAL A 116 -23.21 -18.24 -0.35
CA VAL A 116 -22.15 -17.25 -0.52
C VAL A 116 -20.80 -17.94 -0.65
N GLU A 117 -20.16 -17.76 -1.79
CA GLU A 117 -18.77 -18.15 -2.03
C GLU A 117 -17.86 -16.95 -1.76
N TYR A 118 -17.48 -16.74 -0.49
CA TYR A 118 -16.44 -15.78 -0.12
C TYR A 118 -15.12 -16.49 0.17
N ASN A 119 -14.04 -16.02 -0.46
CA ASN A 119 -12.70 -16.51 -0.24
C ASN A 119 -11.80 -15.41 0.33
N ILE A 120 -11.50 -15.50 1.63
CA ILE A 120 -10.61 -14.56 2.31
C ILE A 120 -9.20 -14.50 1.72
N LEU A 121 -8.76 -15.57 1.05
CA LEU A 121 -7.43 -15.60 0.44
C LEU A 121 -7.31 -14.55 -0.68
N ASP A 122 -8.38 -14.27 -1.41
CA ASP A 122 -8.36 -13.32 -2.51
C ASP A 122 -8.10 -11.89 -2.03
N ASP A 123 -8.57 -11.57 -0.82
CA ASP A 123 -8.34 -10.27 -0.17
C ASP A 123 -6.97 -10.19 0.52
N ILE A 124 -6.49 -11.30 1.10
CA ILE A 124 -5.15 -11.35 1.70
C ILE A 124 -4.08 -11.31 0.61
N GLN A 125 -4.36 -11.90 -0.56
CA GLN A 125 -3.49 -11.92 -1.74
C GLN A 125 -3.37 -10.56 -2.44
N ARG A 126 -3.80 -9.46 -1.82
CA ARG A 126 -3.63 -8.12 -2.38
C ARG A 126 -2.32 -7.46 -1.95
N ILE A 127 -1.74 -6.66 -2.84
CA ILE A 127 -0.46 -5.97 -2.58
C ILE A 127 -0.56 -5.00 -1.40
N GLU A 128 -1.74 -4.42 -1.15
CA GLU A 128 -2.03 -3.56 -0.01
C GLU A 128 -1.78 -4.28 1.31
N PHE A 129 -2.06 -5.58 1.38
CA PHE A 129 -1.80 -6.41 2.55
C PHE A 129 -0.29 -6.60 2.78
N TYR A 130 0.41 -7.24 1.83
CA TYR A 130 1.83 -7.57 1.99
C TYR A 130 2.75 -6.35 1.97
N GLY A 131 2.49 -5.42 1.05
CA GLY A 131 3.19 -4.14 0.97
C GLY A 131 2.96 -3.31 2.24
N GLY A 132 1.77 -3.42 2.83
CA GLY A 132 1.41 -2.86 4.12
C GLY A 132 2.27 -3.39 5.27
N VAL A 133 2.37 -4.71 5.39
CA VAL A 133 3.20 -5.39 6.39
C VAL A 133 4.68 -4.96 6.28
N LEU A 134 5.22 -4.91 5.06
CA LEU A 134 6.58 -4.41 4.83
C LEU A 134 6.72 -2.93 5.22
N SER A 135 5.69 -2.13 4.96
CA SER A 135 5.67 -0.70 5.27
C SER A 135 5.59 -0.41 6.77
N LEU A 136 5.05 -1.31 7.59
CA LEU A 136 5.12 -1.20 9.06
C LEU A 136 6.57 -1.24 9.56
N VAL A 137 7.44 -2.07 8.96
CA VAL A 137 8.86 -2.12 9.30
C VAL A 137 9.56 -0.80 8.95
N LEU A 138 9.25 -0.25 7.78
CA LEU A 138 9.76 1.06 7.36
C LEU A 138 9.23 2.19 8.23
N MET A 139 7.95 2.15 8.62
CA MET A 139 7.33 3.11 9.53
C MET A 139 8.02 3.11 10.91
N TYR A 140 8.31 1.93 11.46
CA TYR A 140 9.08 1.82 12.70
C TYR A 140 10.45 2.49 12.59
N TYR A 141 11.15 2.30 11.46
CA TYR A 141 12.41 3.00 11.20
C TYR A 141 12.22 4.52 11.15
N VAL A 142 11.20 5.01 10.44
CA VAL A 142 10.87 6.44 10.32
C VAL A 142 10.65 7.06 11.69
N ILE A 143 9.78 6.45 12.51
CA ILE A 143 9.48 6.94 13.87
C ILE A 143 10.76 7.05 14.69
N LYS A 144 11.60 6.00 14.68
CA LYS A 144 12.87 5.98 15.41
C LYS A 144 13.83 7.07 14.95
N GLU A 145 13.94 7.30 13.64
CA GLU A 145 14.81 8.32 13.07
C GLU A 145 14.30 9.75 13.39
N LEU A 146 12.99 9.97 13.34
CA LEU A 146 12.36 11.25 13.71
C LEU A 146 12.54 11.56 15.21
N SER A 147 12.42 10.55 16.08
CA SER A 147 12.69 10.70 17.52
C SER A 147 14.17 11.02 17.78
N ARG A 148 15.10 10.36 17.10
CA ARG A 148 16.55 10.64 17.21
C ARG A 148 16.89 12.06 16.82
N ARG A 149 16.23 12.61 15.80
CA ARG A 149 16.39 14.00 15.36
C ARG A 149 15.65 15.01 16.25
N LYS A 150 15.00 14.57 17.34
CA LYS A 150 14.19 15.39 18.26
C LYS A 150 13.06 16.16 17.58
N ILE A 151 12.63 15.75 16.39
CA ILE A 151 11.54 16.42 15.64
C ILE A 151 10.21 16.15 16.34
N ILE A 152 9.98 14.92 16.80
CA ILE A 152 8.75 14.56 17.53
C ILE A 152 8.72 15.27 18.91
N THR A 153 9.81 15.21 19.67
CA THR A 153 9.86 15.81 21.02
C THR A 153 9.74 17.34 20.99
N SER A 154 10.34 18.00 20.00
CA SER A 154 10.24 19.46 19.86
C SER A 154 8.82 19.93 19.53
N MET A 155 8.05 19.17 18.75
CA MET A 155 6.63 19.47 18.47
C MET A 155 5.76 19.47 19.73
N PHE A 156 6.00 18.55 20.67
CA PHE A 156 5.23 18.50 21.92
C PHE A 156 5.69 19.54 22.95
N SER A 157 6.96 19.97 22.93
CA SER A 157 7.45 21.01 23.86
C SER A 157 7.03 22.43 23.48
N ARG A 158 6.78 22.70 22.19
CA ARG A 158 6.36 24.04 21.70
C ARG A 158 4.88 24.35 21.95
N ARG A 159 4.11 23.41 22.51
CA ARG A 159 2.70 23.59 22.87
C ARG A 159 2.48 23.86 24.37
N LYS A 160 3.54 24.17 25.12
CA LYS A 160 3.43 24.65 26.51
C LYS A 160 3.80 26.12 26.60
#